data_AF-A0A072PY26-F1
#
_entry.id   AF-A0A072PY26-F1
#
_cell.length_a   1.000
_cell.length_b   1.000
_cell.length_c   1.000
_cell.angle_alpha   90.00
_cell.angle_beta   90.00
_cell.angle_gamma   90.00
#
_symmetry.space_group_name_H-M   'P 1'
#
loop_
_entity.id
_entity.type
_entity.pdbx_description
1 polymer ?
#
loop_
_entity_poly.entity_id
_entity_poly.type
_entity_poly.pdbx_seq_one_letter_code
_entity_poly.pdbx_strand_id
1 'polypeptide(L)'
;MAPRSALVLIDVYNDFLHPNGKATGALSESLKDSNTIKHLEEALQSARKHNVPIYYSLHQQYHDGKYAGFERWNAMLESIQQTRGFELGSWGAEVYASLEPKSEKGDTVISKHWNQRLVLKACQ
;
A
#
# COMPACT_ATOMS: atom_id res chain seq x y z
N MET A 1 -12.69 -5.16 27.27
CA MET A 1 -12.00 -6.19 26.45
C MET A 1 -11.46 -5.53 25.20
N ALA A 2 -10.24 -5.86 24.78
CA ALA A 2 -9.71 -5.38 23.52
C ALA A 2 -10.53 -5.92 22.34
N PRO A 3 -10.71 -5.15 21.25
CA PRO A 3 -11.37 -5.63 20.03
C PRO A 3 -10.64 -6.88 19.50
N ARG A 4 -11.41 -7.88 19.05
CA ARG A 4 -10.88 -9.16 18.52
C ARG A 4 -10.67 -9.15 17.01
N SER A 5 -11.06 -8.07 16.34
CA SER A 5 -11.02 -7.92 14.89
C SER A 5 -10.55 -6.52 14.53
N ALA A 6 -9.90 -6.39 13.38
CA ALA A 6 -9.50 -5.12 12.79
C ALA A 6 -9.60 -5.22 11.25
N LEU A 7 -9.79 -4.07 10.60
CA LEU A 7 -9.60 -3.93 9.15
C LEU A 7 -8.18 -3.46 8.90
N VAL A 8 -7.43 -4.18 8.06
CA VAL A 8 -6.10 -3.77 7.62
C VAL A 8 -6.15 -3.53 6.12
N LEU A 9 -5.98 -2.27 5.71
CA LEU A 9 -5.87 -1.88 4.31
C LEU A 9 -4.42 -1.96 3.87
N ILE A 10 -4.13 -2.83 2.90
CA ILE A 10 -2.79 -3.10 2.41
C ILE A 10 -2.63 -2.45 1.03
N ASP A 11 -1.55 -1.70 0.82
CA ASP A 11 -1.13 -1.22 -0.50
C ASP A 11 -2.21 -0.47 -1.29
N VAL A 12 -2.97 0.40 -0.62
CA VAL A 12 -4.04 1.22 -1.23
C VAL A 12 -3.53 2.51 -1.89
N TYR A 13 -2.36 2.47 -2.53
CA TYR A 13 -1.80 3.61 -3.25
C TYR A 13 -2.44 3.81 -4.63
N ASN A 14 -2.37 5.04 -5.15
CA ASN A 14 -2.79 5.37 -6.51
C ASN A 14 -2.08 4.51 -7.57
N ASP A 15 -0.79 4.22 -7.38
CA ASP A 15 -0.02 3.38 -8.31
C ASP A 15 -0.56 1.96 -8.44
N PHE A 16 -1.30 1.46 -7.43
CA PHE A 16 -2.00 0.18 -7.50
C PHE A 16 -3.42 0.34 -8.05
N LEU A 17 -4.19 1.30 -7.55
CA LEU A 17 -5.64 1.32 -7.72
C LEU A 17 -6.15 2.27 -8.82
N HIS A 18 -5.44 3.36 -9.11
CA HIS A 18 -5.92 4.37 -10.05
C HIS A 18 -5.57 3.99 -11.48
N PRO A 19 -6.44 4.18 -12.50
CA PRO A 19 -6.16 3.78 -13.89
C PRO A 19 -4.83 4.26 -14.49
N ASN A 20 -4.34 5.43 -14.02
CA ASN A 20 -3.06 6.02 -14.43
C ASN A 20 -1.87 5.63 -13.53
N GLY A 21 -2.07 4.71 -12.59
CA GLY A 21 -1.03 4.22 -11.69
C GLY A 21 -0.01 3.36 -12.41
N LYS A 22 1.26 3.42 -11.98
CA LYS A 22 2.36 2.70 -12.65
C LYS A 22 2.20 1.18 -12.62
N ALA A 23 1.57 0.61 -11.59
CA ALA A 23 1.34 -0.83 -11.46
C ALA A 23 -0.07 -1.26 -11.92
N THR A 24 -1.00 -0.33 -12.07
CA THR A 24 -2.42 -0.63 -12.33
C THR A 24 -2.64 -1.36 -13.65
N GLY A 25 -1.83 -1.11 -14.68
CA GLY A 25 -1.93 -1.84 -15.95
C GLY A 25 -1.92 -3.36 -15.76
N ALA A 26 -1.04 -3.87 -14.90
CA ALA A 26 -0.91 -5.30 -14.61
C ALA A 26 -2.04 -5.86 -13.72
N LEU A 27 -2.80 -4.98 -13.04
CA LEU A 27 -3.84 -5.35 -12.07
C LEU A 27 -5.26 -5.08 -12.61
N SER A 28 -5.39 -4.33 -13.70
CA SER A 28 -6.64 -3.73 -14.17
C SER A 28 -7.80 -4.73 -14.35
N GLU A 29 -7.54 -5.89 -14.95
CA GLU A 29 -8.54 -6.95 -15.13
C GLU A 29 -9.01 -7.50 -13.78
N SER A 30 -8.08 -7.86 -12.90
CA SER A 30 -8.40 -8.38 -11.55
C SER A 30 -9.16 -7.35 -10.71
N LEU A 31 -8.77 -6.08 -10.75
CA LEU A 31 -9.44 -4.99 -10.03
C LEU A 31 -10.88 -4.81 -10.52
N LYS A 32 -11.11 -4.93 -11.82
CA LYS A 32 -12.44 -4.84 -12.44
C LYS A 32 -13.29 -6.04 -12.10
N ASP A 33 -12.78 -7.25 -12.28
CA ASP A 33 -13.52 -8.50 -12.09
C ASP A 33 -13.99 -8.69 -10.65
N SER A 34 -13.14 -8.28 -9.69
CA SER A 34 -13.47 -8.37 -8.26
C SER A 34 -14.14 -7.11 -7.70
N ASN A 35 -14.30 -6.07 -8.52
CA ASN A 35 -14.86 -4.77 -8.12
C ASN A 35 -14.15 -4.19 -6.87
N THR A 36 -12.82 -4.32 -6.84
CA THR A 36 -11.99 -4.11 -5.64
C THR A 36 -12.23 -2.78 -4.97
N ILE A 37 -12.22 -1.68 -5.75
CA ILE A 37 -12.30 -0.31 -5.20
C ILE A 37 -13.60 -0.14 -4.42
N LYS A 38 -14.74 -0.56 -5.01
CA LYS A 38 -16.05 -0.48 -4.38
C LYS A 38 -16.09 -1.28 -3.07
N HIS A 39 -15.59 -2.52 -3.09
CA HIS A 39 -15.61 -3.38 -1.90
C HIS A 39 -14.67 -2.88 -0.79
N LEU A 40 -13.53 -2.26 -1.13
CA LEU A 40 -12.66 -1.59 -0.16
C LEU A 40 -13.37 -0.41 0.52
N GLU A 41 -14.09 0.41 -0.27
CA GLU A 41 -14.87 1.53 0.26
C GLU A 41 -15.99 1.05 1.19
N GLU A 42 -16.75 0.03 0.79
CA GLU A 42 -17.80 -0.59 1.61
C GLU A 42 -17.23 -1.18 2.91
N ALA A 43 -16.10 -1.88 2.85
CA ALA A 43 -15.42 -2.42 4.02
C ALA A 43 -14.96 -1.32 4.97
N LEU A 44 -14.34 -0.25 4.45
CA LEU A 44 -13.88 0.89 5.24
C LEU A 44 -15.04 1.63 5.91
N GLN A 45 -16.13 1.87 5.17
CA GLN A 45 -17.33 2.49 5.73
C GLN A 45 -17.97 1.61 6.80
N SER A 46 -18.05 0.30 6.58
CA SER A 46 -18.58 -0.65 7.56
C SER A 46 -17.74 -0.72 8.82
N ALA A 47 -16.40 -0.77 8.68
CA ALA A 47 -15.49 -0.76 9.82
C ALA A 47 -15.68 0.50 10.68
N ARG A 48 -15.76 1.67 10.04
CA ARG A 48 -16.04 2.94 10.73
C ARG A 48 -17.40 2.92 11.44
N LYS A 49 -18.45 2.44 10.78
CA LYS A 49 -19.81 2.36 11.35
C LYS A 49 -19.87 1.48 12.60
N HIS A 50 -19.10 0.41 12.63
CA HIS A 50 -19.11 -0.56 13.74
C HIS A 50 -17.95 -0.37 14.73
N ASN A 51 -17.21 0.74 14.64
CA ASN A 51 -16.05 1.02 15.49
C ASN A 51 -15.00 -0.10 15.48
N VAL A 52 -14.82 -0.75 14.32
CA VAL A 52 -13.74 -1.71 14.11
C VAL A 52 -12.44 -0.91 13.90
N PRO A 53 -11.34 -1.23 14.60
CA PRO A 53 -10.05 -0.58 14.37
C PRO A 53 -9.59 -0.71 12.92
N ILE A 54 -9.08 0.38 12.36
CA ILE A 54 -8.60 0.45 10.97
C ILE A 54 -7.12 0.78 10.96
N TYR A 55 -6.34 -0.07 10.27
CA TYR A 55 -4.91 0.09 10.10
C TYR A 55 -4.54 0.12 8.63
N TYR A 56 -3.51 0.89 8.29
CA TYR A 56 -2.98 0.99 6.93
C TYR A 56 -1.55 0.46 6.89
N SER A 57 -1.34 -0.59 6.11
CA SER A 57 -0.05 -1.24 5.85
C SER A 57 0.37 -0.93 4.42
N LEU A 58 1.18 0.10 4.25
CA LEU A 58 1.48 0.64 2.91
C LEU A 58 2.85 0.19 2.39
N HIS A 59 3.06 0.26 1.08
CA HIS A 59 4.29 -0.15 0.46
C HIS A 59 5.45 0.79 0.81
N GLN A 60 6.67 0.25 0.89
CA GLN A 60 7.87 1.08 0.95
C GLN A 60 8.01 1.89 -0.33
N GLN A 61 8.17 3.20 -0.18
CA GLN A 61 8.24 4.11 -1.31
C GLN A 61 9.65 4.11 -1.91
N TYR A 62 9.71 4.20 -3.24
CA TYR A 62 10.96 4.34 -3.97
C TYR A 62 11.56 5.72 -3.75
N HIS A 63 12.88 5.79 -3.59
CA HIS A 63 13.67 6.99 -3.76
C HIS A 63 15.08 6.59 -4.20
N ASP A 64 15.85 7.52 -4.73
CA ASP A 64 17.22 7.21 -5.15
C ASP A 64 18.05 6.73 -3.95
N GLY A 65 18.84 5.67 -4.16
CA GLY A 65 19.61 5.01 -3.11
C GLY A 65 18.81 4.08 -2.18
N LYS A 66 17.48 3.96 -2.33
CA LYS A 66 16.62 3.10 -1.47
C LYS A 66 17.10 1.65 -1.36
N TYR A 67 17.64 1.12 -2.46
CA TYR A 67 18.11 -0.25 -2.57
C TYR A 67 19.65 -0.36 -2.57
N ALA A 68 20.36 0.68 -2.14
CA ALA A 68 21.82 0.59 -2.00
C ALA A 68 22.18 -0.53 -1.01
N GLY A 69 23.00 -1.48 -1.45
CA GLY A 69 23.39 -2.64 -0.63
C GLY A 69 22.36 -3.76 -0.52
N PHE A 70 21.24 -3.71 -1.26
CA PHE A 70 20.31 -4.84 -1.34
C PHE A 70 20.94 -6.00 -2.12
N GLU A 71 21.07 -7.16 -1.47
CA GLU A 71 21.65 -8.37 -2.09
C GLU A 71 20.59 -9.29 -2.72
N ARG A 72 19.33 -9.22 -2.26
CA ARG A 72 18.25 -10.11 -2.70
C ARG A 72 17.25 -9.38 -3.59
N TRP A 73 17.57 -9.32 -4.87
CA TRP A 73 16.68 -8.83 -5.91
C TRP A 73 15.64 -9.87 -6.29
N ASN A 74 14.47 -9.38 -6.68
CA ASN A 74 13.42 -10.16 -7.29
C ASN A 74 12.78 -9.32 -8.41
N ALA A 75 12.00 -9.95 -9.27
CA ALA A 75 11.39 -9.28 -10.42
C ALA A 75 10.50 -8.08 -10.04
N MET A 76 9.84 -8.11 -8.87
CA MET A 76 9.03 -6.99 -8.39
C MET A 76 9.91 -5.79 -8.02
N LEU A 77 11.00 -6.00 -7.28
CA LEU A 77 11.93 -4.91 -6.93
C LEU A 77 12.59 -4.30 -8.17
N GLU A 78 12.99 -5.14 -9.12
CA GLU A 78 13.56 -4.68 -10.39
C GLU A 78 12.55 -3.81 -11.15
N SER A 79 11.29 -4.24 -11.23
CA SER A 79 10.21 -3.45 -11.81
C SER A 79 9.99 -2.13 -11.09
N ILE A 80 9.97 -2.13 -9.75
CA ILE A 80 9.85 -0.90 -8.94
C ILE A 80 11.01 0.05 -9.22
N GLN A 81 12.25 -0.45 -9.32
CA GLN A 81 13.41 0.39 -9.64
C GLN A 81 13.34 0.98 -11.05
N GLN A 82 12.97 0.17 -12.05
CA GLN A 82 12.89 0.61 -13.45
C GLN A 82 11.78 1.63 -13.68
N THR A 83 10.62 1.43 -13.05
CA THR A 83 9.43 2.28 -13.22
C THR A 83 9.39 3.44 -12.22
N ARG A 84 10.26 3.41 -11.20
CA ARG A 84 10.14 4.24 -9.99
C ARG A 84 8.76 4.10 -9.36
N GLY A 85 8.29 2.86 -9.20
CA GLY A 85 6.99 2.58 -8.59
C GLY A 85 6.91 3.11 -7.16
N PHE A 86 5.78 3.70 -6.78
CA PHE A 86 5.53 4.26 -5.45
C PHE A 86 6.57 5.31 -5.05
N GLU A 87 7.00 6.15 -5.98
CA GLU A 87 8.05 7.15 -5.76
C GLU A 87 7.65 8.14 -4.66
N LEU A 88 8.54 8.34 -3.69
CA LEU A 88 8.33 9.23 -2.55
C LEU A 88 8.02 10.65 -3.03
N GLY A 89 6.88 11.20 -2.58
CA GLY A 89 6.41 12.53 -2.96
C GLY A 89 5.70 12.58 -4.32
N SER A 90 5.54 11.45 -5.01
CA SER A 90 4.70 11.37 -6.22
C SER A 90 3.24 11.12 -5.87
N TRP A 91 2.34 11.58 -6.74
CA TRP A 91 0.91 11.28 -6.67
C TRP A 91 0.62 9.77 -6.66
N GLY A 92 1.41 8.98 -7.39
CA GLY A 92 1.30 7.52 -7.42
C GLY A 92 1.48 6.87 -6.04
N ALA A 93 2.25 7.51 -5.16
CA ALA A 93 2.54 7.02 -3.81
C ALA A 93 1.63 7.62 -2.73
N GLU A 94 0.62 8.40 -3.11
CA GLU A 94 -0.46 8.85 -2.23
C GLU A 94 -1.51 7.75 -2.08
N VAL A 95 -2.19 7.73 -0.92
CA VAL A 95 -3.32 6.81 -0.71
C VAL A 95 -4.45 7.20 -1.66
N TYR A 96 -5.13 6.21 -2.22
CA TYR A 96 -6.26 6.43 -3.09
C TYR A 96 -7.33 7.29 -2.40
N ALA A 97 -7.81 8.33 -3.07
CA ALA A 97 -8.51 9.45 -2.44
C ALA A 97 -9.72 9.06 -1.56
N SER A 98 -10.52 8.07 -1.97
CA SER A 98 -11.68 7.61 -1.19
C SER A 98 -11.32 6.74 0.02
N LEU A 99 -10.08 6.26 0.07
CA LEU A 99 -9.56 5.35 1.09
C LEU A 99 -8.61 6.06 2.07
N GLU A 100 -8.45 7.38 1.98
CA GLU A 100 -7.54 8.12 2.86
C GLU A 100 -7.81 7.87 4.35
N PRO A 101 -6.74 7.74 5.15
CA PRO A 101 -6.85 7.55 6.59
C PRO A 101 -7.43 8.80 7.25
N LYS A 102 -8.44 8.60 8.09
CA LYS A 102 -9.08 9.63 8.90
C LYS A 102 -8.56 9.56 10.32
N SER A 103 -7.46 10.25 10.58
CA SER A 103 -6.80 10.25 11.90
C SER A 103 -7.74 10.75 13.01
N GLU A 104 -8.64 11.68 12.70
CA GLU A 104 -9.69 12.18 13.59
C GLU A 104 -10.73 11.12 13.98
N LYS A 105 -10.82 10.03 13.20
CA LYS A 105 -11.68 8.87 13.47
C LYS A 105 -10.91 7.67 14.05
N GLY A 106 -9.62 7.84 14.35
CA GLY A 106 -8.76 6.83 14.94
C GLY A 106 -8.10 5.87 13.94
N ASP A 107 -8.19 6.15 12.63
CA ASP A 107 -7.47 5.38 11.61
C ASP A 107 -5.95 5.53 11.82
N THR A 108 -5.21 4.43 11.75
CA THR A 108 -3.76 4.44 12.03
C THR A 108 -2.95 3.93 10.85
N VAL A 109 -2.01 4.74 10.36
CA VAL A 109 -0.98 4.27 9.42
C VAL A 109 0.15 3.62 10.21
N ILE A 110 0.37 2.33 9.98
CA ILE A 110 1.44 1.57 10.64
C ILE A 110 2.73 1.61 9.81
N SER A 111 3.68 0.71 10.08
CA SER A 111 4.92 0.63 9.32
C SER A 111 4.68 0.23 7.87
N LYS A 112 5.41 0.86 6.95
CA LYS A 112 5.46 0.45 5.55
C LYS A 112 6.20 -0.87 5.38
N HIS A 113 5.71 -1.77 4.53
CA HIS A 113 6.31 -3.09 4.29
C HIS A 113 7.06 -3.20 2.96
N TRP A 114 7.95 -4.19 2.90
CA TRP A 114 8.81 -4.45 1.74
C TRP A 114 8.27 -5.53 0.79
N ASN A 115 7.13 -6.14 1.15
CA ASN A 115 6.51 -7.25 0.39
C ASN A 115 7.45 -8.46 0.15
N GLN A 116 8.47 -8.60 1.00
CA GLN A 116 9.38 -9.75 1.05
C GLN A 116 10.13 -9.76 2.38
N ARG A 117 10.74 -10.91 2.70
CA ARG A 117 11.66 -11.01 3.84
C ARG A 117 12.94 -10.24 3.53
N LEU A 118 13.20 -9.20 4.31
CA LEU A 118 14.47 -8.46 4.25
C LEU A 118 15.64 -9.36 4.65
N VAL A 119 16.70 -9.33 3.85
CA VAL A 119 18.05 -9.69 4.28
C VAL A 119 18.94 -8.51 3.92
N LEU A 120 19.00 -7.54 4.83
CA LEU A 120 19.99 -6.48 4.79
C LEU A 120 21.21 -6.97 5.59
N LYS A 121 22.42 -6.86 5.03
CA LYS A 121 23.58 -6.75 5.92
C LYS A 121 23.46 -5.41 6.62
N ALA A 122 23.55 -5.41 7.95
CA ALA A 122 23.89 -4.19 8.66
C ALA A 122 25.17 -3.66 8.00
N CYS A 123 25.18 -2.38 7.62
CA CYS A 123 26.42 -1.72 7.20
C CYS A 123 27.48 -1.99 8.28
N GLN A 124 28.60 -2.59 7.88
CA GLN A 124 29.84 -2.57 8.65
C GLN A 124 30.42 -1.16 8.61
#